data_AF-A0AA39Z3S4-F1
#
_entry.id   AF-A0AA39Z3S4-F1
#
_cell.length_a   1.000
_cell.length_b   1.000
_cell.length_c   1.000
_cell.angle_alpha   90.00
_cell.angle_beta   90.00
_cell.angle_gamma   90.00
#
_symmetry.space_group_name_H-M   'P 1'
#
loop_
_entity.id
_entity.type
_entity.pdbx_description
1 polymer ?
#
loop_
_entity_poly.entity_id
_entity_poly.type
_entity_poly.pdbx_seq_one_letter_code
_entity_poly.pdbx_strand_id
1 'polypeptide(L)'
;MPLKVHIDRLEGNKMDNDASIEFAQAAQPASVMTVYADGSYNEGKPGEAAKLGWAAVWKDPAAPMPEHWAHDEGSVVVEGARSERTHHSLIREAELRGLKTGLNNVLMWRPDAVDTVFVLTDSFAALTLVKSWVEGAAAGSDEPILVQMKYLAGRLHEQGVAVTLRWLKSRSRVDGHDVADVWARMASGAGPDMSHDYYARHYEVRLLVQQQANWEKKKNEALDGKFCANWIFLPFSQ
;
A
#
# COMPACT_ATOMS: atom_id res chain seq x y z
N MET A 1 17.05 -9.50 -11.63
CA MET A 1 17.73 -8.49 -10.79
C MET A 1 17.09 -8.53 -9.40
N PRO A 2 17.86 -8.49 -8.29
CA PRO A 2 17.28 -8.54 -6.95
C PRO A 2 16.46 -7.27 -6.66
N LEU A 3 15.37 -7.42 -5.90
CA LEU A 3 14.56 -6.30 -5.42
C LEU A 3 15.42 -5.35 -4.56
N LYS A 4 15.56 -4.10 -4.99
CA LYS A 4 16.35 -3.10 -4.28
C LYS A 4 15.55 -2.56 -3.09
N VAL A 5 16.23 -2.42 -1.95
CA VAL A 5 15.69 -1.79 -0.74
C VAL A 5 16.62 -0.65 -0.33
N HIS A 6 16.08 0.57 -0.32
CA HIS A 6 16.76 1.79 0.09
C HIS A 6 16.24 2.27 1.44
N ILE A 7 17.15 2.46 2.38
CA ILE A 7 16.86 2.96 3.73
C ILE A 7 17.79 4.14 3.95
N ASP A 8 17.20 5.33 4.04
CA ASP A 8 17.92 6.59 4.21
C ASP A 8 18.62 6.62 5.58
N ARG A 9 19.96 6.69 5.57
CA ARG A 9 20.80 6.63 6.76
C ARG A 9 21.90 7.69 6.71
N LEU A 10 22.10 8.35 7.85
CA LEU A 10 23.25 9.18 8.17
C LEU A 10 24.44 8.32 8.60
N GLU A 11 25.62 8.94 8.70
CA GLU A 11 26.76 8.35 9.39
C GLU A 11 26.36 7.89 10.81
N GLY A 12 26.87 6.72 11.23
CA GLY A 12 26.54 6.15 12.54
C GLY A 12 25.21 5.40 12.63
N ASN A 13 24.63 4.94 11.50
CA ASN A 13 23.38 4.15 11.43
C ASN A 13 22.10 4.88 11.89
N LYS A 14 22.15 6.20 12.09
CA LYS A 14 20.94 6.99 12.34
C LYS A 14 20.14 7.13 11.05
N MET A 15 18.81 7.09 11.15
CA MET A 15 17.92 7.31 9.99
C MET A 15 17.98 8.78 9.55
N ASP A 16 18.06 8.99 8.24
CA ASP A 16 17.99 10.32 7.63
C ASP A 16 16.53 10.65 7.27
N ASN A 17 15.84 11.23 8.25
CA ASN A 17 14.42 11.56 8.11
C ASN A 17 14.20 12.62 7.02
N ASP A 18 15.05 13.64 6.98
CA ASP A 18 14.87 14.78 6.09
C ASP A 18 15.05 14.35 4.64
N ALA A 19 16.10 13.57 4.32
CA ALA A 19 16.30 13.02 2.99
C ALA A 19 15.13 12.14 2.51
N SER A 20 14.52 11.36 3.41
CA SER A 20 13.37 10.53 3.07
C SER A 20 12.12 11.36 2.72
N ILE A 21 11.92 12.48 3.43
CA ILE A 21 10.77 13.38 3.23
C ILE A 21 10.98 14.22 1.98
N GLU A 22 12.17 14.80 1.81
CA GLU A 22 12.55 15.58 0.63
C GLU A 22 12.39 14.76 -0.64
N PHE A 23 12.82 13.49 -0.63
CA PHE A 23 12.64 12.59 -1.77
C PHE A 23 11.16 12.39 -2.11
N ALA A 24 10.31 12.18 -1.09
CA ALA A 24 8.89 11.91 -1.27
C ALA A 24 8.09 13.14 -1.75
N GLN A 25 8.58 14.35 -1.50
CA GLN A 25 7.95 15.61 -1.90
C GLN A 25 8.56 16.20 -3.18
N ALA A 26 9.75 15.75 -3.58
CA ALA A 26 10.42 16.21 -4.79
C ALA A 26 9.59 15.89 -6.04
N ALA A 27 9.54 16.86 -6.96
CA ALA A 27 8.98 16.63 -8.28
C ALA A 27 9.82 15.58 -9.01
N GLN A 28 9.19 14.46 -9.35
CA GLN A 28 9.82 13.37 -10.09
C GLN A 28 9.61 13.56 -11.60
N PRO A 29 10.56 13.12 -12.45
CA PRO A 29 10.35 13.12 -13.90
C PRO A 29 9.19 12.17 -14.27
N ALA A 30 8.57 12.40 -15.43
CA ALA A 30 7.42 11.61 -15.89
C ALA A 30 7.71 10.10 -16.06
N SER A 31 9.00 9.71 -16.16
CA SER A 31 9.42 8.30 -16.22
C SER A 31 9.49 7.62 -14.84
N VAL A 32 9.27 8.36 -13.76
CA VAL A 32 9.32 7.87 -12.38
C VAL A 32 7.90 7.84 -11.80
N MET A 33 7.52 6.68 -11.25
CA MET A 33 6.28 6.52 -10.49
C MET A 33 6.58 6.29 -9.01
N THR A 34 5.87 7.02 -8.15
CA THR A 34 5.93 6.89 -6.70
C THR A 34 4.62 6.28 -6.21
N VAL A 35 4.72 5.18 -5.46
CA VAL A 35 3.60 4.52 -4.79
C VAL A 35 3.84 4.58 -3.29
N TYR A 36 2.83 4.95 -2.52
CA TYR A 36 2.85 4.96 -1.06
C TYR A 36 2.07 3.74 -0.57
N ALA A 37 2.66 2.95 0.31
CA ALA A 37 2.08 1.74 0.85
C ALA A 37 2.10 1.78 2.37
N ASP A 38 1.01 1.33 2.98
CA ASP A 38 0.86 1.30 4.43
C ASP A 38 0.03 0.07 4.87
N GLY A 39 0.24 -0.35 6.11
CA GLY A 39 -0.41 -1.47 6.76
C GLY A 39 -0.90 -1.11 8.16
N SER A 40 -2.16 -1.42 8.44
CA SER A 40 -2.79 -1.17 9.73
C SER A 40 -3.33 -2.46 10.36
N TYR A 41 -3.27 -2.53 11.69
CA TYR A 41 -3.84 -3.61 12.47
C TYR A 41 -4.89 -3.06 13.43
N ASN A 42 -6.05 -3.69 13.46
CA ASN A 42 -7.10 -3.47 14.44
C ASN A 42 -7.30 -4.75 15.24
N GLU A 43 -7.03 -4.68 16.54
CA GLU A 43 -7.26 -5.81 17.46
C GLU A 43 -8.74 -6.12 17.67
N GLY A 44 -9.64 -5.19 17.34
CA GLY A 44 -11.07 -5.32 17.58
C GLY A 44 -11.43 -5.18 19.06
N LYS A 45 -12.72 -4.95 19.33
CA LYS A 45 -13.24 -5.02 20.71
C LYS A 45 -13.44 -6.48 21.14
N PRO A 46 -13.62 -6.77 22.44
CA PRO A 46 -14.05 -8.09 22.88
C PRO A 46 -15.29 -8.57 22.11
N GLY A 47 -15.17 -9.69 21.38
CA GLY A 47 -16.22 -10.25 20.53
C GLY A 47 -16.18 -9.83 19.05
N GLU A 48 -15.31 -8.90 18.68
CA GLU A 48 -15.02 -8.56 17.28
C GLU A 48 -13.76 -9.30 16.82
N ALA A 49 -13.73 -9.69 15.54
CA ALA A 49 -12.56 -10.32 14.97
C ALA A 49 -11.48 -9.27 14.67
N ALA A 50 -10.25 -9.55 15.10
CA ALA A 50 -9.09 -8.73 14.76
C ALA A 50 -8.88 -8.74 13.22
N LYS A 51 -8.41 -7.62 12.68
CA LYS A 51 -8.26 -7.43 11.23
C LYS A 51 -6.96 -6.74 10.89
N LEU A 52 -6.33 -7.22 9.82
CA LEU A 52 -5.30 -6.49 9.10
C LEU A 52 -5.96 -5.74 7.95
N GLY A 53 -5.53 -4.51 7.72
CA GLY A 53 -5.87 -3.71 6.56
C GLY A 53 -4.58 -3.18 5.94
N TRP A 54 -4.56 -3.01 4.63
CA TRP A 54 -3.43 -2.45 3.92
C TRP A 54 -3.91 -1.67 2.71
N ALA A 55 -3.09 -0.74 2.25
CA ALA A 55 -3.38 0.05 1.06
C ALA A 55 -2.09 0.35 0.29
N ALA A 56 -2.25 0.59 -1.00
CA ALA A 56 -1.26 1.22 -1.85
C ALA A 56 -1.92 2.36 -2.63
N VAL A 57 -1.24 3.50 -2.72
CA VAL A 57 -1.78 4.76 -3.22
C VAL A 57 -0.78 5.42 -4.15
N TRP A 58 -1.23 5.95 -5.28
CA TRP A 58 -0.39 6.66 -6.25
C TRP A 58 -1.17 7.77 -6.96
N LYS A 59 -0.46 8.72 -7.57
CA LYS A 59 -1.10 9.69 -8.46
C LYS A 59 -1.39 9.00 -9.79
N ASP A 60 -2.67 8.83 -10.11
CA ASP A 60 -3.08 8.40 -11.45
C ASP A 60 -2.99 9.61 -12.41
N PRO A 61 -2.14 9.55 -13.44
CA PRO A 61 -2.02 10.63 -14.41
C PRO A 61 -3.30 10.86 -15.23
N ALA A 62 -4.23 9.90 -15.24
CA ALA A 62 -5.52 10.00 -15.93
C ALA A 62 -6.68 10.39 -15.00
N ALA A 63 -6.42 10.68 -13.72
CA ALA A 63 -7.49 10.98 -12.78
C ALA A 63 -8.23 12.28 -13.18
N PRO A 64 -9.58 12.29 -13.12
CA PRO A 64 -10.38 13.45 -13.54
C PRO A 64 -10.23 14.66 -12.61
N MET A 65 -9.58 14.49 -11.46
CA MET A 65 -9.29 15.55 -10.49
C MET A 65 -7.82 15.47 -10.07
N PRO A 66 -7.06 16.59 -10.08
CA PRO A 66 -5.64 16.61 -9.69
C PRO A 66 -5.38 16.12 -8.24
N GLU A 67 -6.36 16.32 -7.36
CA GLU A 67 -6.35 15.91 -5.96
C GLU A 67 -6.56 14.39 -5.78
N HIS A 68 -7.09 13.71 -6.80
CA HIS A 68 -7.48 12.31 -6.70
C HIS A 68 -6.25 11.41 -6.67
N TRP A 69 -6.23 10.51 -5.68
CA TRP A 69 -5.26 9.46 -5.56
C TRP A 69 -5.88 8.15 -6.02
N ALA A 70 -5.28 7.49 -7.01
CA ALA A 70 -5.64 6.11 -7.27
C ALA A 70 -5.12 5.24 -6.12
N HIS A 71 -5.87 4.19 -5.83
CA HIS A 71 -5.59 3.33 -4.70
C HIS A 71 -6.08 1.91 -4.95
N ASP A 72 -5.54 1.00 -4.15
CA ASP A 72 -6.01 -0.37 -4.00
C ASP A 72 -5.77 -0.77 -2.54
N GLU A 73 -6.69 -1.53 -2.00
CA GLU A 73 -6.74 -1.85 -0.59
C GLU A 73 -7.19 -3.29 -0.37
N GLY A 74 -6.86 -3.81 0.80
CA GLY A 74 -7.35 -5.11 1.19
C GLY A 74 -7.42 -5.25 2.70
N SER A 75 -8.17 -6.25 3.12
CA SER A 75 -8.24 -6.64 4.52
C SER A 75 -8.26 -8.16 4.65
N VAL A 76 -7.81 -8.64 5.81
CA VAL A 76 -7.97 -10.04 6.19
C VAL A 76 -8.31 -10.12 7.66
N VAL A 77 -9.25 -11.00 7.98
CA VAL A 77 -9.58 -11.34 9.36
C VAL A 77 -8.47 -12.23 9.92
N VAL A 78 -8.00 -11.90 11.11
CA VAL A 78 -7.03 -12.70 11.85
C VAL A 78 -7.82 -13.77 12.61
N GLU A 79 -7.83 -14.99 12.10
CA GLU A 79 -8.54 -16.10 12.73
C GLU A 79 -7.82 -16.59 14.00
N GLY A 80 -8.53 -16.56 15.14
CA GLY A 80 -8.21 -17.33 16.34
C GLY A 80 -7.61 -16.53 17.52
N ALA A 81 -8.21 -16.70 18.71
CA ALA A 81 -7.79 -16.19 20.01
C ALA A 81 -6.44 -16.73 20.55
N ARG A 82 -5.63 -17.36 19.69
CA ARG A 82 -4.37 -18.06 20.01
C ARG A 82 -3.36 -18.00 18.87
N SER A 83 -3.34 -16.95 18.05
CA SER A 83 -2.18 -16.76 17.19
C SER A 83 -0.98 -16.50 18.11
N GLU A 84 0.05 -17.35 18.10
CA GLU A 84 1.36 -17.07 18.72
C GLU A 84 2.05 -15.83 18.09
N ARG A 85 1.38 -15.21 17.12
CA ARG A 85 1.75 -14.00 16.44
C ARG A 85 1.60 -12.80 17.37
N THR A 86 2.68 -12.04 17.48
CA THR A 86 2.70 -10.82 18.26
C THR A 86 2.04 -9.68 17.48
N HIS A 87 1.60 -8.64 18.19
CA HIS A 87 1.14 -7.39 17.58
C HIS A 87 2.12 -6.85 16.52
N HIS A 88 3.43 -6.92 16.81
CA HIS A 88 4.48 -6.51 15.88
C HIS A 88 4.55 -7.37 14.60
N SER A 89 4.29 -8.68 14.68
CA SER A 89 4.27 -9.53 13.48
C SER A 89 3.00 -9.36 12.65
N LEU A 90 1.89 -8.99 13.29
CA LEU A 90 0.64 -8.66 12.61
C LEU A 90 0.76 -7.35 11.83
N ILE A 91 1.26 -6.28 12.47
CA ILE A 91 1.55 -5.02 11.78
C ILE A 91 2.51 -5.25 10.62
N ARG A 92 3.64 -5.93 10.86
CA ARG A 92 4.60 -6.21 9.78
C ARG A 92 3.97 -6.98 8.61
N GLU A 93 3.08 -7.93 8.87
CA GLU A 93 2.36 -8.62 7.78
C GLU A 93 1.50 -7.63 6.98
N ALA A 94 0.73 -6.76 7.65
CA ALA A 94 -0.09 -5.74 6.97
C ALA A 94 0.78 -4.85 6.07
N GLU A 95 1.94 -4.43 6.57
CA GLU A 95 2.90 -3.58 5.84
C GLU A 95 3.48 -4.28 4.61
N LEU A 96 3.85 -5.56 4.75
CA LEU A 96 4.31 -6.38 3.62
C LEU A 96 3.20 -6.57 2.57
N ARG A 97 1.94 -6.71 3.01
CA ARG A 97 0.78 -6.78 2.10
C ARG A 97 0.56 -5.45 1.37
N GLY A 98 0.73 -4.31 2.04
CA GLY A 98 0.72 -2.99 1.41
C GLY A 98 1.78 -2.87 0.34
N LEU A 99 3.03 -3.19 0.67
CA LEU A 99 4.16 -3.19 -0.29
C LEU A 99 3.90 -4.10 -1.50
N LYS A 100 3.41 -5.32 -1.27
CA LYS A 100 3.05 -6.25 -2.34
C LYS A 100 1.94 -5.68 -3.22
N THR A 101 0.92 -5.08 -2.62
CA THR A 101 -0.19 -4.44 -3.34
C THR A 101 0.34 -3.30 -4.21
N GLY A 102 1.27 -2.49 -3.71
CA GLY A 102 1.96 -1.47 -4.50
C GLY A 102 2.69 -2.05 -5.71
N LEU A 103 3.48 -3.11 -5.52
CA LEU A 103 4.18 -3.80 -6.63
C LEU A 103 3.21 -4.39 -7.67
N ASN A 104 2.10 -4.97 -7.22
CA ASN A 104 1.08 -5.52 -8.11
C ASN A 104 0.41 -4.42 -8.95
N ASN A 105 0.07 -3.29 -8.32
CA ASN A 105 -0.54 -2.16 -9.03
C ASN A 105 0.40 -1.51 -10.02
N VAL A 106 1.70 -1.43 -9.72
CA VAL A 106 2.70 -0.97 -10.70
C VAL A 106 2.73 -1.89 -11.93
N LEU A 107 2.65 -3.19 -11.72
CA LEU A 107 2.62 -4.17 -12.82
C LEU A 107 1.37 -4.02 -13.69
N MET A 108 0.23 -3.68 -13.09
CA MET A 108 -1.06 -3.59 -13.77
C MET A 108 -1.34 -2.22 -14.41
N TRP A 109 -0.98 -1.13 -13.72
CA TRP A 109 -1.54 0.20 -13.98
C TRP A 109 -0.50 1.27 -14.31
N ARG A 110 0.81 0.98 -14.19
CA ARG A 110 1.80 2.01 -14.55
C ARG A 110 1.66 2.35 -16.05
N PRO A 111 1.85 3.61 -16.45
CA PRO A 111 2.02 3.97 -17.85
C PRO A 111 3.28 3.34 -18.46
N ASP A 112 3.25 2.98 -19.75
CA ASP A 112 4.38 2.38 -20.46
C ASP A 112 5.66 3.24 -20.43
N ALA A 113 5.52 4.56 -20.32
CA ALA A 113 6.64 5.50 -20.25
C ALA A 113 7.38 5.50 -18.90
N VAL A 114 6.86 4.79 -17.89
CA VAL A 114 7.50 4.66 -16.57
C VAL A 114 8.53 3.54 -16.60
N ASP A 115 9.80 3.91 -16.41
CA ASP A 115 10.95 3.00 -16.34
C ASP A 115 11.50 2.84 -14.91
N THR A 116 11.07 3.69 -13.98
CA THR A 116 11.59 3.72 -12.61
C THR A 116 10.45 3.83 -11.61
N VAL A 117 10.50 3.01 -10.56
CA VAL A 117 9.43 2.91 -9.57
C VAL A 117 9.99 2.93 -8.16
N PHE A 118 9.41 3.76 -7.31
CA PHE A 118 9.63 3.76 -5.87
C PHE A 118 8.35 3.39 -5.15
N VAL A 119 8.41 2.35 -4.30
CA VAL A 119 7.32 2.00 -3.38
C VAL A 119 7.77 2.39 -1.97
N LEU A 120 7.11 3.37 -1.38
CA LEU A 120 7.45 3.98 -0.11
C LEU A 120 6.59 3.38 1.00
N THR A 121 7.21 3.10 2.15
CA THR A 121 6.54 2.67 3.39
C THR A 121 7.32 3.24 4.57
N ASP A 122 6.64 3.49 5.68
CA ASP A 122 7.31 3.86 6.93
C ASP A 122 7.77 2.66 7.78
N SER A 123 7.43 1.44 7.34
CA SER A 123 7.77 0.19 8.02
C SER A 123 9.21 -0.23 7.81
N PHE A 124 10.10 0.30 8.66
CA PHE A 124 11.50 -0.12 8.73
C PHE A 124 11.66 -1.63 8.95
N ALA A 125 10.76 -2.24 9.74
CA ALA A 125 10.79 -3.67 10.03
C ALA A 125 10.48 -4.50 8.77
N ALA A 126 9.48 -4.11 7.98
CA ALA A 126 9.16 -4.78 6.73
C ALA A 126 10.32 -4.66 5.72
N LEU A 127 10.87 -3.45 5.54
CA LEU A 127 12.00 -3.23 4.62
C LEU A 127 13.25 -4.00 5.03
N THR A 128 13.56 -4.06 6.32
CA THR A 128 14.69 -4.84 6.83
C THR A 128 14.51 -6.33 6.54
N LEU A 129 13.29 -6.85 6.73
CA LEU A 129 12.98 -8.25 6.42
C LEU A 129 13.08 -8.53 4.92
N VAL A 130 12.52 -7.68 4.05
CA VAL A 130 12.62 -7.85 2.59
C VAL A 130 14.08 -7.82 2.14
N LYS A 131 14.90 -6.92 2.70
CA LYS A 131 16.31 -6.77 2.36
C LYS A 131 17.17 -7.96 2.78
N SER A 132 16.91 -8.53 3.97
CA SER A 132 17.72 -9.61 4.52
C SER A 132 17.26 -11.00 4.11
N TRP A 133 16.00 -11.15 3.71
CA TRP A 133 15.42 -12.45 3.40
C TRP A 133 15.91 -13.01 2.06
N VAL A 134 16.34 -14.27 2.08
CA VAL A 134 16.79 -15.04 0.92
C VAL A 134 15.70 -16.05 0.55
N GLU A 135 15.45 -16.23 -0.75
CA GLU A 135 14.42 -17.15 -1.21
C GLU A 135 14.75 -18.60 -0.80
N GLY A 136 13.77 -19.32 -0.27
CA GLY A 136 13.94 -20.65 0.31
C GLY A 136 14.37 -20.66 1.79
N ALA A 137 14.67 -19.50 2.39
CA ALA A 137 14.85 -19.39 3.83
C ALA A 137 13.48 -19.25 4.52
N ALA A 138 13.29 -19.94 5.66
CA ALA A 138 12.05 -19.86 6.41
C ALA A 138 11.78 -18.42 6.90
N ALA A 139 10.62 -17.87 6.57
CA ALA A 139 10.12 -16.59 7.10
C ALA A 139 8.74 -16.71 7.77
N GLY A 140 8.30 -17.92 8.08
CA GLY A 140 7.02 -18.19 8.72
C GLY A 140 5.85 -17.69 7.88
N SER A 141 4.88 -17.02 8.52
CA SER A 141 3.68 -16.50 7.84
C SER A 141 3.97 -15.44 6.77
N ASP A 142 5.15 -14.79 6.83
CA ASP A 142 5.51 -13.71 5.92
C ASP A 142 6.07 -14.24 4.57
N GLU A 143 6.53 -15.50 4.53
CA GLU A 143 7.23 -16.09 3.38
C GLU A 143 6.43 -16.02 2.06
N PRO A 144 5.14 -16.39 2.01
CA PRO A 144 4.37 -16.31 0.77
C PRO A 144 4.29 -14.88 0.20
N ILE A 145 4.24 -13.86 1.08
CA ILE A 145 4.19 -12.46 0.67
C ILE A 145 5.56 -12.05 0.09
N LEU A 146 6.65 -12.42 0.76
CA LEU A 146 8.01 -12.11 0.31
C LEU A 146 8.36 -12.76 -1.04
N VAL A 147 7.94 -14.02 -1.25
CA VAL A 147 8.06 -14.70 -2.55
C VAL A 147 7.31 -13.92 -3.64
N GLN A 148 6.05 -13.54 -3.38
CA GLN A 148 5.24 -12.78 -4.33
C GLN A 148 5.88 -11.42 -4.66
N MET A 149 6.43 -10.72 -3.67
CA MET A 149 7.12 -9.44 -3.90
C MET A 149 8.35 -9.60 -4.80
N LYS A 150 9.18 -10.63 -4.58
CA LYS A 150 10.34 -10.91 -5.45
C LYS A 150 9.90 -11.29 -6.86
N TYR A 151 8.85 -12.10 -6.99
CA TYR A 151 8.28 -12.45 -8.29
C TYR A 151 7.80 -11.21 -9.05
N LEU A 152 6.99 -10.36 -8.42
CA LEU A 152 6.49 -9.11 -9.03
C LEU A 152 7.63 -8.18 -9.44
N ALA A 153 8.63 -8.01 -8.58
CA ALA A 153 9.83 -7.23 -8.91
C ALA A 153 10.61 -7.84 -10.09
N GLY A 154 10.72 -9.17 -10.15
CA GLY A 154 11.32 -9.88 -11.28
C GLY A 154 10.61 -9.58 -12.60
N ARG A 155 9.26 -9.65 -12.60
CA ARG A 155 8.42 -9.33 -13.77
C ARG A 155 8.58 -7.88 -14.24
N LEU A 156 8.68 -6.94 -13.30
CA LEU A 156 8.93 -5.53 -13.63
C LEU A 156 10.33 -5.33 -14.22
N HIS A 157 11.35 -5.98 -13.67
CA HIS A 157 12.71 -5.92 -14.22
C HIS A 157 12.79 -6.54 -15.63
N GLU A 158 12.06 -7.63 -15.91
CA GLU A 158 11.95 -8.22 -17.26
C GLU A 158 11.35 -7.23 -18.28
N GLN A 159 10.53 -6.29 -17.82
CA GLN A 159 9.96 -5.20 -18.62
C GLN A 159 10.86 -3.96 -18.69
N GLY A 160 12.09 -4.04 -18.17
CA GLY A 160 13.03 -2.91 -18.14
C GLY A 160 12.76 -1.89 -17.03
N VAL A 161 11.86 -2.19 -16.09
CA VAL A 161 11.49 -1.26 -15.01
C VAL A 161 12.37 -1.47 -13.78
N ALA A 162 13.04 -0.42 -13.32
CA ALA A 162 13.82 -0.43 -12.09
C ALA A 162 12.92 -0.18 -10.88
N VAL A 163 12.87 -1.14 -9.95
CA VAL A 163 12.01 -1.05 -8.75
C VAL A 163 12.85 -0.94 -7.48
N THR A 164 12.50 0.04 -6.64
CA THR A 164 13.11 0.23 -5.32
C THR A 164 12.03 0.37 -4.25
N LEU A 165 12.09 -0.46 -3.21
CA LEU A 165 11.36 -0.20 -1.98
C LEU A 165 12.14 0.83 -1.16
N ARG A 166 11.52 1.91 -0.73
CA ARG A 166 12.19 3.00 -0.02
C ARG A 166 11.53 3.27 1.32
N TRP A 167 12.35 3.48 2.35
CA TRP A 167 11.86 3.93 3.64
C TRP A 167 11.40 5.39 3.57
N LEU A 168 10.26 5.68 4.21
CA LEU A 168 9.74 7.03 4.42
C LEU A 168 9.60 7.28 5.92
N LYS A 169 9.97 8.46 6.41
CA LYS A 169 9.69 8.81 7.79
C LYS A 169 8.17 8.90 8.04
N SER A 170 7.66 8.06 8.93
CA SER A 170 6.27 8.11 9.44
C SER A 170 5.88 9.49 9.97
N ARG A 171 4.59 9.85 9.86
CA ARG A 171 3.98 11.09 10.39
C ARG A 171 4.69 12.37 9.94
N SER A 172 5.08 12.43 8.68
CA SER A 172 5.84 13.53 8.09
C SER A 172 5.02 14.47 7.21
N ARG A 173 3.68 14.33 7.20
CA ARG A 173 2.75 15.12 6.37
C ARG A 173 3.06 14.99 4.87
N VAL A 174 3.29 13.76 4.44
CA VAL A 174 3.44 13.42 3.02
C VAL A 174 2.08 12.92 2.55
N ASP A 175 1.41 13.71 1.71
CA ASP A 175 0.02 13.49 1.29
C ASP A 175 -0.27 12.05 0.88
N GLY A 176 0.53 11.46 0.00
CA GLY A 176 0.29 10.09 -0.48
C GLY A 176 0.42 9.03 0.62
N HIS A 177 1.31 9.24 1.60
CA HIS A 177 1.44 8.36 2.75
C HIS A 177 0.26 8.53 3.72
N ASP A 178 -0.12 9.78 4.03
CA ASP A 178 -1.27 10.05 4.90
C ASP A 178 -2.56 9.43 4.32
N VAL A 179 -2.72 9.47 2.99
CA VAL A 179 -3.85 8.84 2.30
C VAL A 179 -3.78 7.31 2.39
N ALA A 180 -2.59 6.70 2.23
CA ALA A 180 -2.39 5.26 2.40
C ALA A 180 -2.70 4.78 3.82
N ASP A 181 -2.25 5.51 4.86
CA ASP A 181 -2.57 5.24 6.28
C ASP A 181 -4.08 5.24 6.51
N VAL A 182 -4.78 6.25 6.00
CA VAL A 182 -6.23 6.35 6.15
C VAL A 182 -6.95 5.18 5.47
N TRP A 183 -6.59 4.82 4.24
CA TRP A 183 -7.18 3.67 3.54
C TRP A 183 -6.90 2.36 4.26
N ALA A 184 -5.66 2.12 4.69
CA ALA A 184 -5.28 0.91 5.43
C ALA A 184 -6.05 0.80 6.76
N ARG A 185 -6.24 1.91 7.48
CA ARG A 185 -7.06 1.98 8.70
C ARG A 185 -8.55 1.76 8.41
N MET A 186 -9.07 2.32 7.33
CA MET A 186 -10.46 2.06 6.92
C MET A 186 -10.69 0.58 6.61
N ALA A 187 -9.74 -0.07 5.92
CA ALA A 187 -9.78 -1.49 5.62
C ALA A 187 -9.69 -2.38 6.87
N SER A 188 -8.86 -2.01 7.87
CA SER A 188 -8.76 -2.76 9.14
C SER A 188 -9.89 -2.42 10.13
N GLY A 189 -10.55 -1.27 9.97
CA GLY A 189 -11.47 -0.68 10.94
C GLY A 189 -10.78 0.03 12.11
N ALA A 190 -9.47 0.27 12.02
CA ALA A 190 -8.74 1.02 13.03
C ALA A 190 -9.14 2.51 13.06
N GLY A 191 -9.13 3.08 14.28
CA GLY A 191 -9.35 4.50 14.49
C GLY A 191 -8.17 5.39 14.08
N PRO A 192 -8.35 6.72 14.06
CA PRO A 192 -7.26 7.68 13.87
C PRO A 192 -6.26 7.62 15.03
N ASP A 193 -5.01 8.01 14.77
CA ASP A 193 -3.99 8.15 15.81
C ASP A 193 -4.24 9.41 16.67
N MET A 194 -3.90 9.36 17.96
CA MET A 194 -4.45 10.28 18.99
C MET A 194 -3.57 11.51 19.33
N SER A 195 -2.47 11.80 18.62
CA SER A 195 -1.73 13.05 18.88
C SER A 195 -2.45 14.26 18.28
N HIS A 196 -2.53 15.37 19.03
CA HIS A 196 -3.42 16.51 18.71
C HIS A 196 -3.19 17.12 17.31
N ASP A 197 -1.92 17.31 16.92
CA ASP A 197 -1.57 17.87 15.60
C ASP A 197 -1.78 16.87 14.45
N TYR A 198 -1.54 15.58 14.71
CA TYR A 198 -1.78 14.53 13.72
C TYR A 198 -3.27 14.31 13.53
N TYR A 199 -4.07 14.47 14.58
CA TYR A 199 -5.51 14.31 14.54
C TYR A 199 -6.18 15.29 13.57
N ALA A 200 -5.79 16.57 13.59
CA ALA A 200 -6.36 17.57 12.67
C ALA A 200 -6.07 17.25 11.20
N ARG A 201 -4.81 16.93 10.89
CA ARG A 201 -4.40 16.53 9.54
C ARG A 201 -5.07 15.23 9.09
N HIS A 202 -5.04 14.22 9.95
CA HIS A 202 -5.67 12.93 9.66
C HIS A 202 -7.19 13.07 9.48
N TYR A 203 -7.84 14.01 10.18
CA TYR A 203 -9.24 14.32 9.97
C TYR A 203 -9.49 14.91 8.57
N GLU A 204 -8.69 15.89 8.13
CA GLU A 204 -8.78 16.46 6.78
C GLU A 204 -8.58 15.39 5.69
N VAL A 205 -7.54 14.57 5.82
CA VAL A 205 -7.25 13.49 4.86
C VAL A 205 -8.37 12.45 4.87
N ARG A 206 -8.92 12.11 6.03
CA ARG A 206 -10.05 11.19 6.13
C ARG A 206 -11.33 11.76 5.50
N LEU A 207 -11.57 13.06 5.58
CA LEU A 207 -12.67 13.69 4.82
C LEU A 207 -12.46 13.55 3.31
N LEU A 208 -11.24 13.79 2.83
CA LEU A 208 -10.89 13.63 1.41
C LEU A 208 -11.10 12.18 0.95
N VAL A 209 -10.56 11.21 1.69
CA VAL A 209 -10.73 9.77 1.39
C VAL A 209 -12.21 9.37 1.45
N GLN A 210 -12.97 9.83 2.44
CA GLN A 210 -14.39 9.52 2.54
C GLN A 210 -15.20 10.11 1.37
N GLN A 211 -14.86 11.32 0.92
CA GLN A 211 -15.48 11.93 -0.26
C GLN A 211 -15.16 11.13 -1.52
N GLN A 212 -13.91 10.68 -1.66
CA GLN A 212 -13.50 9.81 -2.75
C GLN A 212 -14.26 8.48 -2.73
N ALA A 213 -14.29 7.77 -1.60
CA ALA A 213 -15.03 6.51 -1.43
C ALA A 213 -16.53 6.67 -1.79
N ASN A 214 -17.14 7.79 -1.37
CA ASN A 214 -18.53 8.09 -1.71
C ASN A 214 -18.73 8.36 -3.20
N TRP A 215 -17.77 9.03 -3.86
CA TRP A 215 -17.79 9.25 -5.30
C TRP A 215 -17.62 7.95 -6.09
N GLU A 216 -16.67 7.10 -5.70
CA GLU A 216 -16.44 5.77 -6.29
C GLU A 216 -17.69 4.90 -6.16
N LYS A 217 -18.33 4.89 -4.98
CA LYS A 217 -19.59 4.19 -4.76
C LYS A 217 -20.69 4.67 -5.70
N LYS A 218 -20.92 5.99 -5.79
CA LYS A 218 -21.93 6.58 -6.68
C LYS A 218 -21.64 6.27 -8.15
N LYS A 219 -20.36 6.29 -8.55
CA LYS A 219 -19.93 5.94 -9.91
C LYS A 219 -20.23 4.47 -10.22
N ASN A 220 -19.91 3.57 -9.29
CA ASN A 220 -20.20 2.14 -9.45
C ASN A 220 -21.70 1.86 -9.47
N GLU A 221 -22.49 2.48 -8.59
CA GLU A 221 -23.96 2.40 -8.63
C GLU A 221 -24.54 2.91 -9.97
N ALA A 222 -23.97 3.99 -10.52
CA ALA A 222 -24.37 4.52 -11.83
C ALA A 222 -23.94 3.62 -13.01
N LEU A 223 -22.87 2.84 -12.86
CA LEU A 223 -22.43 1.84 -13.84
C LEU A 223 -23.29 0.58 -13.74
N ASP A 224 -23.60 0.11 -12.54
CA ASP A 224 -24.48 -1.04 -12.29
C ASP A 224 -25.91 -0.75 -12.78
N GLY A 225 -26.40 0.48 -12.61
CA GLY A 225 -27.67 0.94 -13.17
C GLY A 225 -27.70 1.07 -14.71
N LYS A 226 -26.54 1.00 -15.39
CA LYS A 226 -26.43 0.96 -16.86
C LYS A 226 -26.26 -0.45 -17.42
N PHE A 227 -25.84 -1.42 -16.60
CA PHE A 227 -25.82 -2.84 -16.97
C PHE A 227 -27.08 -3.54 -16.46
N CYS A 228 -28.25 -3.11 -16.95
CA CYS A 228 -29.47 -3.91 -16.84
C CYS A 228 -29.29 -5.22 -17.62
N ALA A 229 -29.04 -6.31 -16.89
CA ALA A 229 -29.50 -7.68 -17.13
C ALA A 229 -29.84 -8.09 -18.59
N ASN A 230 -28.89 -7.97 -19.51
CA ASN A 230 -28.94 -8.65 -20.82
C ASN A 230 -27.63 -9.39 -21.07
N TRP A 231 -27.23 -10.23 -20.11
CA TRP A 231 -26.39 -11.38 -20.44
C TRP A 231 -27.31 -12.43 -21.05
N ILE A 232 -27.42 -12.38 -22.38
CA ILE A 232 -27.95 -13.47 -23.18
C ILE A 232 -27.10 -14.69 -22.86
N PHE A 233 -27.68 -15.65 -22.14
CA PHE A 233 -27.20 -17.03 -22.20
C PHE A 233 -27.26 -17.45 -23.67
N LEU A 234 -26.11 -17.53 -24.34
CA LEU A 234 -26.00 -18.32 -25.56
C LEU A 234 -26.03 -19.79 -25.11
N PRO A 235 -27.10 -20.55 -25.39
CA PRO A 235 -27.05 -21.99 -25.19
C PRO A 235 -26.04 -22.54 -26.19
N PHE A 236 -25.01 -23.23 -25.68
CA PHE A 236 -24.22 -24.13 -26.50
C PHE A 236 -25.16 -25.25 -26.98
N SER A 237 -25.62 -25.17 -28.22
CA SER A 237 -26.16 -26.33 -28.92
C SER A 237 -24.99 -27.16 -29.45
N GLN A 238 -25.03 -28.46 -29.13
CA GLN A 238 -24.20 -29.51 -29.74
C GLN A 238 -24.44 -29.64 -31.24
#